data_AF-A0A3D1A1K5-F1
#
_entry.id   AF-A0A3D1A1K5-F1
#
_cell.length_a   1.000
_cell.length_b   1.000
_cell.length_c   1.000
_cell.angle_alpha   90.00
_cell.angle_beta   90.00
_cell.angle_gamma   90.00
#
_symmetry.space_group_name_H-M   'P 1'
#
loop_
_entity.id
_entity.type
_entity.pdbx_description
1 polymer ?
#
loop_
_entity_poly.entity_id
_entity_poly.type
_entity_poly.pdbx_seq_one_letter_code
_entity_poly.pdbx_strand_id
1 'polypeptide(L)'
;MIHGIHIADGKVTYRNRFVASAGLTKERAEGHWLYPGLNMIGDYLAKGEMPETKNTGNTAMVFHNKQLFAMMEGGTPYRISLPDLDTEGEHDFDGTLNHNFTAHPKVDSRSGEMMTFGYGISPPFLTYSVVNPEGRAVHTKEITIPKGVMMHDCAITKNYTIFPDLPLVFDFESMMAGEG
;
A
#
# COMPACT_ATOMS: atom_id res chain seq x y z
N MET A 1 3.66 7.49 10.42
CA MET A 1 3.30 7.55 11.85
C MET A 1 1.80 7.74 11.92
N ILE A 2 1.11 6.96 12.74
CA ILE A 2 -0.34 7.00 12.90
C ILE A 2 -0.67 7.94 14.06
N HIS A 3 -1.71 8.74 13.87
CA HIS A 3 -2.31 9.59 14.90
C HIS A 3 -3.76 9.15 15.10
N GLY A 4 -4.11 8.78 16.33
CA GLY A 4 -5.45 8.39 16.74
C GLY A 4 -6.05 9.39 17.71
N ILE A 5 -7.29 9.80 17.46
CA ILE A 5 -8.09 10.65 18.34
C ILE A 5 -9.35 9.87 18.68
N HIS A 6 -9.45 9.39 19.92
CA HIS A 6 -10.62 8.68 20.41
C HIS A 6 -11.54 9.68 21.13
N ILE A 7 -12.78 9.79 20.68
CA ILE A 7 -13.80 10.71 21.21
C ILE A 7 -14.93 9.86 21.81
N ALA A 8 -15.12 9.96 23.13
CA ALA A 8 -16.17 9.23 23.86
C ALA A 8 -16.58 10.03 25.11
N ASP A 9 -17.87 10.02 25.44
CA ASP A 9 -18.43 10.66 26.64
C ASP A 9 -18.00 12.13 26.86
N GLY A 10 -17.92 12.89 25.76
CA GLY A 10 -17.49 14.30 25.78
C GLY A 10 -16.00 14.50 26.06
N LYS A 11 -15.18 13.43 26.07
CA LYS A 11 -13.73 13.46 26.29
C LYS A 11 -12.98 13.05 25.03
N VAL A 12 -11.72 13.46 24.97
CA VAL A 12 -10.79 13.15 23.88
C VAL A 12 -9.52 12.53 24.43
N THR A 13 -9.11 11.39 23.87
CA THR A 13 -7.80 10.76 24.11
C THR A 13 -7.02 10.75 22.81
N TYR A 14 -5.79 11.29 22.84
CA TYR A 14 -4.87 11.28 21.72
C TYR A 14 -3.79 10.21 21.92
N ARG A 15 -3.45 9.52 20.83
CA ARG A 15 -2.33 8.57 20.78
C ARG A 15 -1.62 8.67 19.43
N ASN A 16 -0.31 8.44 19.42
CA ASN A 16 0.43 8.20 18.19
C ASN A 16 1.35 6.99 18.31
N ARG A 17 1.60 6.33 17.18
CA ARG A 17 2.52 5.20 17.05
C ARG A 17 3.17 5.22 15.67
N PHE A 18 4.44 4.86 15.61
CA PHE A 18 5.03 4.46 14.33
C PHE A 18 4.46 3.11 13.93
N VAL A 19 4.22 2.92 12.62
CA VAL A 19 4.05 1.57 12.08
C VAL A 19 5.38 0.85 12.29
N ALA A 20 5.39 -0.18 13.13
CA ALA A 20 6.58 -0.97 13.43
C ALA A 20 6.86 -1.96 12.28
N SER A 21 7.10 -1.41 11.08
CA SER A 21 7.48 -2.19 9.90
C SER A 21 8.76 -2.98 10.15
N ALA A 22 8.94 -4.06 9.39
CA ALA A 22 10.17 -4.84 9.42
C ALA A 22 11.41 -3.95 9.17
N GLY A 23 11.30 -3.04 8.19
CA GLY A 23 12.39 -2.11 7.89
C GLY A 23 12.69 -1.12 9.00
N LEU A 24 11.66 -0.53 9.66
CA LEU A 24 11.90 0.38 10.78
C LEU A 24 12.49 -0.35 11.99
N THR A 25 12.06 -1.58 12.22
CA THR A 25 12.58 -2.43 13.31
C THR A 25 14.06 -2.72 13.09
N LYS A 26 14.47 -3.06 11.85
CA LYS A 26 15.86 -3.28 11.48
C LYS A 26 16.71 -2.02 11.67
N GLU A 27 16.27 -0.87 11.16
CA GLU A 27 16.98 0.41 11.31
C GLU A 27 17.15 0.82 12.78
N ARG A 28 16.15 0.56 13.63
CA ARG A 28 16.26 0.83 15.07
C ARG A 28 17.26 -0.10 15.76
N ALA A 29 17.36 -1.35 15.33
CA ALA A 29 18.34 -2.29 15.86
C ALA A 29 19.77 -1.91 15.48
N GLU A 30 19.98 -1.40 14.25
CA GLU A 30 21.30 -0.96 13.77
C GLU A 30 21.66 0.47 14.18
N GLY A 31 20.68 1.28 14.58
CA GLY A 31 20.90 2.65 15.06
C GLY A 31 21.14 3.68 13.95
N HIS A 32 20.94 3.31 12.68
CA HIS A 32 21.00 4.21 11.53
C HIS A 32 20.01 3.78 10.43
N TRP A 33 19.81 4.65 9.44
CA TRP A 33 18.97 4.33 8.28
C TRP A 33 19.66 3.30 7.38
N LEU A 34 18.87 2.41 6.78
CA LEU A 34 19.37 1.29 5.96
C LEU A 34 18.79 1.33 4.54
N TYR A 35 17.55 1.78 4.42
CA TYR A 35 16.83 1.77 3.14
C TYR A 35 16.91 3.15 2.49
N PRO A 36 17.37 3.26 1.24
CA PRO A 36 17.41 4.55 0.55
C PRO A 36 16.00 5.10 0.32
N GLY A 37 15.90 6.44 0.30
CA GLY A 37 14.70 7.11 -0.18
C GLY A 37 14.53 6.95 -1.69
N LEU A 38 13.31 7.15 -2.20
CA LEU A 38 13.00 7.03 -3.63
C LEU A 38 13.94 7.86 -4.52
N ASN A 39 14.27 9.08 -4.10
CA ASN A 39 15.17 9.98 -4.83
C ASN A 39 16.63 9.51 -4.87
N MET A 40 17.00 8.51 -4.07
CA MET A 40 18.35 7.96 -4.05
C MET A 40 18.46 6.71 -4.93
N ILE A 41 17.35 6.08 -5.34
CA ILE A 41 17.37 4.81 -6.07
C ILE A 41 18.19 4.93 -7.37
N GLY A 42 18.07 6.04 -8.10
CA GLY A 42 18.86 6.29 -9.31
C GLY A 42 20.38 6.22 -9.07
N ASP A 43 20.86 6.79 -7.95
CA ASP A 43 22.28 6.77 -7.60
C ASP A 43 22.80 5.36 -7.27
N TYR A 44 21.95 4.51 -6.67
CA TYR A 44 22.29 3.11 -6.40
C TYR A 44 22.31 2.29 -7.70
N LEU A 45 21.30 2.47 -8.56
CA LEU A 45 21.24 1.81 -9.85
C LEU A 45 22.44 2.18 -10.74
N ALA A 46 22.85 3.45 -10.75
CA ALA A 46 24.03 3.92 -11.47
C ALA A 46 25.34 3.26 -11.00
N LYS A 47 25.38 2.76 -9.77
CA LYS A 47 26.50 1.97 -9.22
C LYS A 47 26.36 0.46 -9.47
N GLY A 48 25.29 0.02 -10.12
CA GLY A 48 24.98 -1.40 -10.32
C GLY A 48 24.42 -2.09 -9.07
N GLU A 49 23.92 -1.31 -8.10
CA GLU A 49 23.33 -1.82 -6.86
C GLU A 49 21.80 -1.87 -6.99
N MET A 50 21.18 -2.93 -6.46
CA MET A 50 19.73 -3.07 -6.37
C MET A 50 19.32 -2.96 -4.90
N PRO A 51 19.01 -1.76 -4.39
CA PRO A 51 18.73 -1.58 -2.98
C PRO A 51 17.39 -2.21 -2.60
N GLU A 52 17.31 -2.78 -1.39
CA GLU A 52 16.05 -3.19 -0.81
C GLU A 52 15.13 -1.97 -0.60
N THR A 53 13.82 -2.17 -0.79
CA THR A 53 12.82 -1.15 -0.48
C THR A 53 12.16 -1.44 0.86
N LYS A 54 11.70 -0.38 1.53
CA LYS A 54 11.05 -0.47 2.84
C LYS A 54 9.55 -0.27 2.71
N ASN A 55 8.77 -1.27 3.10
CA ASN A 55 7.34 -1.09 3.36
C ASN A 55 7.15 -0.22 4.61
N THR A 56 6.69 1.02 4.45
CA THR A 56 6.60 1.99 5.56
C THR A 56 5.22 2.09 6.19
N GLY A 57 4.17 1.56 5.55
CA GLY A 57 2.78 1.74 5.97
C GLY A 57 2.36 3.20 6.13
N ASN A 58 2.85 4.11 5.28
CA ASN A 58 2.78 5.56 5.52
C ASN A 58 1.77 6.34 4.65
N THR A 59 1.17 5.74 3.64
CA THR A 59 0.40 6.46 2.61
C THR A 59 -1.04 6.72 3.08
N ALA A 60 -1.74 5.69 3.53
CA ALA A 60 -3.15 5.81 3.91
C ALA A 60 -3.57 4.68 4.86
N MET A 61 -4.82 4.76 5.34
CA MET A 61 -5.42 3.73 6.20
C MET A 61 -6.82 3.34 5.69
N VAL A 62 -7.20 2.08 5.88
CA VAL A 62 -8.55 1.57 5.58
C VAL A 62 -9.06 0.73 6.75
N PHE A 63 -10.36 0.84 7.02
CA PHE A 63 -11.04 -0.02 7.98
C PHE A 63 -11.95 -1.00 7.24
N HIS A 64 -11.69 -2.29 7.37
CA HIS A 64 -12.42 -3.35 6.68
C HIS A 64 -12.42 -4.61 7.54
N ASN A 65 -13.49 -5.41 7.52
CA ASN A 65 -13.63 -6.61 8.36
C ASN A 65 -13.28 -6.37 9.86
N LYS A 66 -13.72 -5.23 10.41
CA LYS A 66 -13.44 -4.79 11.79
C LYS A 66 -11.94 -4.61 12.13
N GLN A 67 -11.09 -4.52 11.12
CA GLN A 67 -9.64 -4.36 11.27
C GLN A 67 -9.21 -3.04 10.63
N LEU A 68 -8.22 -2.39 11.24
CA LEU A 68 -7.57 -1.20 10.69
C LEU A 68 -6.28 -1.62 9.98
N PHE A 69 -6.08 -1.14 8.77
CA PHE A 69 -4.86 -1.38 8.00
C PHE A 69 -4.15 -0.08 7.69
N ALA A 70 -2.83 -0.04 7.89
CA ALA A 70 -1.95 1.02 7.42
C ALA A 70 -1.22 0.55 6.16
N MET A 71 -1.26 1.36 5.11
CA MET A 71 -0.85 0.96 3.77
C MET A 71 0.25 1.85 3.24
N MET A 72 1.14 1.23 2.48
CA MET A 72 2.06 1.90 1.57
C MET A 72 1.78 1.38 0.19
N GLU A 73 1.83 2.26 -0.79
CA GLU A 73 1.71 1.88 -2.19
C GLU A 73 2.71 0.78 -2.58
N GLY A 74 2.19 -0.31 -3.15
CA GLY A 74 2.98 -1.45 -3.60
C GLY A 74 3.33 -2.47 -2.52
N GLY A 75 3.14 -2.15 -1.23
CA GLY A 75 3.46 -3.02 -0.11
C GLY A 75 2.27 -3.81 0.43
N THR A 76 2.54 -4.86 1.20
CA THR A 76 1.51 -5.58 1.96
C THR A 76 0.97 -4.67 3.08
N PRO A 77 -0.36 -4.59 3.31
CA PRO A 77 -0.91 -3.77 4.39
C PRO A 77 -0.45 -4.26 5.77
N TYR A 78 -0.20 -3.33 6.69
CA TYR A 78 0.03 -3.64 8.09
C TYR A 78 -1.29 -3.59 8.86
N ARG A 79 -1.61 -4.64 9.61
CA ARG A 79 -2.74 -4.62 10.54
C ARG A 79 -2.38 -3.84 11.80
N ILE A 80 -3.27 -2.95 12.23
CA ILE A 80 -3.08 -2.04 13.35
C ILE A 80 -4.16 -2.33 14.40
N SER A 81 -3.74 -2.53 15.65
CA SER A 81 -4.65 -2.75 16.77
C SER A 81 -5.40 -1.47 17.13
N LEU A 82 -6.65 -1.60 17.57
CA LEU A 82 -7.42 -0.50 18.15
C LEU A 82 -7.80 -0.85 19.60
N PRO A 83 -7.72 0.12 20.53
CA PRO A 83 -7.39 1.53 20.32
C PRO A 83 -5.88 1.84 20.35
N ASP A 84 -5.01 0.86 20.66
CA ASP A 84 -3.62 1.09 21.06
C ASP A 84 -2.64 1.42 19.93
N LEU A 85 -3.06 1.23 18.67
CA LEU A 85 -2.29 1.52 17.46
C LEU A 85 -1.01 0.69 17.34
N ASP A 86 -0.98 -0.49 17.94
CA ASP A 86 0.15 -1.41 17.82
C ASP A 86 0.14 -2.05 16.45
N THR A 87 1.32 -2.28 15.87
CA THR A 87 1.46 -2.98 14.60
C THR A 87 1.45 -4.48 14.86
N GLU A 88 0.46 -5.17 14.32
CA GLU A 88 0.31 -6.62 14.53
C GLU A 88 1.04 -7.45 13.47
N GLY A 89 1.43 -6.83 12.35
CA GLY A 89 2.18 -7.46 11.26
C GLY A 89 1.58 -7.13 9.90
N GLU A 90 2.23 -7.64 8.86
CA GLU A 90 1.67 -7.61 7.50
C GLU A 90 0.48 -8.58 7.38
N HIS A 91 -0.49 -8.24 6.53
CA HIS A 91 -1.70 -9.00 6.34
C HIS A 91 -1.99 -9.24 4.86
N ASP A 92 -2.04 -10.51 4.46
CA ASP A 92 -2.20 -10.98 3.08
C ASP A 92 -3.62 -11.53 2.79
N PHE A 93 -4.58 -11.23 3.68
CA PHE A 93 -5.98 -11.68 3.57
C PHE A 93 -6.08 -13.21 3.48
N ASP A 94 -5.43 -13.91 4.41
CA ASP A 94 -5.36 -15.38 4.48
C ASP A 94 -4.77 -16.01 3.20
N GLY A 95 -3.78 -15.33 2.61
CA GLY A 95 -3.12 -15.74 1.36
C GLY A 95 -4.03 -15.70 0.13
N THR A 96 -5.20 -15.06 0.20
CA THR A 96 -6.10 -14.93 -0.96
C THR A 96 -5.71 -13.78 -1.87
N LEU A 97 -4.90 -12.83 -1.40
CA LEU A 97 -4.43 -11.68 -2.19
C LEU A 97 -2.93 -11.81 -2.47
N ASN A 98 -2.60 -12.04 -3.74
CA ASN A 98 -1.25 -12.45 -4.17
C ASN A 98 -0.56 -11.41 -5.07
N HIS A 99 -0.97 -10.15 -5.01
CA HIS A 99 -0.39 -9.05 -5.76
C HIS A 99 -0.13 -7.85 -4.85
N ASN A 100 0.63 -6.86 -5.33
CA ASN A 100 0.85 -5.60 -4.62
C ASN A 100 -0.47 -4.96 -4.17
N PHE A 101 -0.51 -4.31 -3.01
CA PHE A 101 -1.73 -3.68 -2.51
C PHE A 101 -1.70 -2.16 -2.70
N THR A 102 -2.82 -1.58 -3.13
CA THR A 102 -2.98 -0.12 -3.26
C THR A 102 -3.10 0.53 -1.89
N ALA A 103 -2.59 1.75 -1.73
CA ALA A 103 -2.90 2.55 -0.55
C ALA A 103 -4.34 3.10 -0.55
N HIS A 104 -5.06 3.04 -1.67
CA HIS A 104 -6.38 3.64 -1.82
C HIS A 104 -7.49 2.63 -2.17
N PRO A 105 -7.63 1.52 -1.41
CA PRO A 105 -8.74 0.62 -1.63
C PRO A 105 -10.06 1.34 -1.30
N LYS A 106 -11.14 0.90 -1.94
CA LYS A 106 -12.47 1.47 -1.72
C LYS A 106 -13.38 0.43 -1.12
N VAL A 107 -13.96 0.72 0.04
CA VAL A 107 -14.98 -0.15 0.67
C VAL A 107 -16.35 0.34 0.24
N ASP A 108 -17.13 -0.51 -0.42
CA ASP A 108 -18.54 -0.21 -0.69
C ASP A 108 -19.33 -0.30 0.62
N SER A 109 -19.83 0.84 1.07
CA SER A 109 -20.71 0.95 2.26
C SER A 109 -21.97 0.08 2.20
N ARG A 110 -22.42 -0.36 1.01
CA ARG A 110 -23.64 -1.15 0.84
C ARG A 110 -23.40 -2.65 0.94
N SER A 111 -22.41 -3.18 0.22
CA SER A 111 -22.08 -4.61 0.24
C SER A 111 -21.09 -4.98 1.33
N GLY A 112 -20.27 -4.03 1.78
CA GLY A 112 -19.13 -4.27 2.65
C GLY A 112 -17.90 -4.81 1.92
N GLU A 113 -17.98 -4.98 0.60
CA GLU A 113 -16.84 -5.44 -0.21
C GLU A 113 -15.80 -4.32 -0.37
N MET A 114 -14.53 -4.71 -0.48
CA MET A 114 -13.42 -3.81 -0.69
C MET A 114 -12.79 -4.06 -2.06
N MET A 115 -12.84 -3.04 -2.91
CA MET A 115 -12.17 -2.99 -4.20
C MET A 115 -10.74 -2.55 -3.98
N THR A 116 -9.80 -3.40 -4.36
CA THR A 116 -8.36 -3.17 -4.25
C THR A 116 -7.68 -3.53 -5.56
N PHE A 117 -6.43 -3.14 -5.70
CA PHE A 117 -5.64 -3.41 -6.88
C PHE A 117 -4.15 -3.30 -6.55
N GLY A 118 -3.32 -3.84 -7.43
CA GLY A 118 -1.88 -3.70 -7.43
C GLY A 118 -1.39 -3.29 -8.80
N TYR A 119 -0.39 -2.43 -8.85
CA TYR A 119 0.29 -2.09 -10.08
C TYR A 119 1.80 -2.25 -9.92
N GLY A 120 2.52 -2.28 -11.04
CA GLY A 120 3.96 -2.50 -11.04
C GLY A 120 4.65 -2.06 -12.31
N ILE A 121 5.96 -2.21 -12.30
CA ILE A 121 6.87 -1.85 -13.40
C ILE A 121 7.02 -2.96 -14.45
N SER A 122 6.52 -4.16 -14.17
CA SER A 122 6.55 -5.33 -15.06
C SER A 122 5.16 -5.95 -15.19
N PRO A 123 4.86 -6.66 -16.30
CA PRO A 123 3.59 -7.38 -16.45
C PRO A 123 3.39 -8.46 -15.36
N PRO A 124 2.14 -8.68 -14.88
CA PRO A 124 0.95 -7.87 -15.16
C PRO A 124 1.07 -6.47 -14.53
N PHE A 125 0.87 -5.43 -15.33
CA PHE A 125 1.06 -4.04 -14.87
C PHE A 125 -0.05 -3.54 -13.94
N LEU A 126 -1.23 -4.15 -14.00
CA LEU A 126 -2.37 -3.85 -13.14
C LEU A 126 -3.15 -5.14 -12.86
N THR A 127 -3.37 -5.43 -11.59
CA THR A 127 -4.20 -6.52 -11.10
C THR A 127 -5.26 -5.97 -10.16
N TYR A 128 -6.51 -6.26 -10.42
CA TYR A 128 -7.66 -5.84 -9.63
C TYR A 128 -8.20 -7.00 -8.81
N SER A 129 -8.63 -6.72 -7.58
CA SER A 129 -9.30 -7.71 -6.72
C SER A 129 -10.48 -7.12 -5.96
N VAL A 130 -11.44 -7.99 -5.61
CA VAL A 130 -12.53 -7.71 -4.69
C VAL A 130 -12.37 -8.59 -3.46
N VAL A 131 -12.24 -7.96 -2.29
CA VAL A 131 -12.23 -8.61 -0.98
C VAL A 131 -13.64 -8.56 -0.41
N ASN A 132 -14.19 -9.69 0.00
CA ASN A 132 -15.52 -9.77 0.60
C ASN A 132 -15.53 -9.23 2.05
N PRO A 133 -16.70 -9.03 2.67
CA PRO A 133 -16.79 -8.51 4.04
C PRO A 133 -16.05 -9.35 5.10
N GLU A 134 -15.84 -10.64 4.82
CA GLU A 134 -15.11 -11.57 5.69
C GLU A 134 -13.58 -11.47 5.53
N GLY A 135 -13.07 -10.59 4.67
CA GLY A 135 -11.64 -10.36 4.51
C GLY A 135 -10.94 -11.34 3.56
N ARG A 136 -11.66 -11.92 2.59
CA ARG A 136 -11.09 -12.83 1.58
C ARG A 136 -11.25 -12.27 0.18
N ALA A 137 -10.20 -12.31 -0.62
CA ALA A 137 -10.30 -12.02 -2.05
C ALA A 137 -11.17 -13.08 -2.73
N VAL A 138 -12.32 -12.66 -3.27
CA VAL A 138 -13.30 -13.51 -3.95
C VAL A 138 -13.26 -13.33 -5.47
N HIS A 139 -12.58 -12.29 -5.93
CA HIS A 139 -12.36 -12.02 -7.35
C HIS A 139 -10.98 -11.40 -7.51
N THR A 140 -10.23 -11.89 -8.50
CA THR A 140 -8.94 -11.30 -8.93
C THR A 140 -8.84 -11.37 -10.44
N LYS A 141 -8.45 -10.28 -11.07
CA LYS A 141 -8.32 -10.17 -12.52
C LYS A 141 -7.19 -9.23 -12.90
N GLU A 142 -6.30 -9.70 -13.76
CA GLU A 142 -5.34 -8.86 -14.45
C GLU A 142 -6.04 -7.96 -15.46
N ILE A 143 -5.69 -6.67 -15.46
CA ILE A 143 -6.16 -5.67 -16.41
C ILE A 143 -5.00 -5.35 -17.35
N THR A 144 -5.16 -5.69 -18.62
CA THR A 144 -4.14 -5.42 -19.63
C THR A 144 -4.07 -3.93 -19.94
N ILE A 145 -2.93 -3.33 -19.65
CA ILE A 145 -2.54 -1.98 -20.06
C ILE A 145 -1.18 -2.05 -20.77
N PRO A 146 -0.84 -1.11 -21.66
CA PRO A 146 0.32 -1.25 -22.54
C PRO A 146 1.68 -1.05 -21.85
N LYS A 147 1.70 -0.44 -20.65
CA LYS A 147 2.91 -0.12 -19.90
C LYS A 147 2.62 0.04 -18.40
N GLY A 148 3.67 0.05 -17.59
CA GLY A 148 3.59 0.38 -16.17
C GLY A 148 3.24 1.86 -15.98
N VAL A 149 2.10 2.11 -15.33
CA VAL A 149 1.61 3.45 -14.98
C VAL A 149 1.54 3.54 -13.47
N MET A 150 1.94 4.69 -12.91
CA MET A 150 1.73 4.98 -11.50
C MET A 150 0.22 5.15 -11.25
N MET A 151 -0.41 4.06 -10.80
CA MET A 151 -1.85 3.97 -10.60
C MET A 151 -2.19 4.30 -9.15
N HIS A 152 -2.05 5.56 -8.73
CA HIS A 152 -2.14 5.89 -7.31
C HIS A 152 -3.50 5.54 -6.67
N ASP A 153 -4.56 5.89 -7.39
CA ASP A 153 -5.92 5.81 -6.89
C ASP A 153 -6.87 5.32 -7.99
N CYS A 154 -8.05 4.88 -7.58
CA CYS A 154 -9.18 4.55 -8.44
C CYS A 154 -10.45 5.23 -7.93
N ALA A 155 -11.51 5.17 -8.73
CA ALA A 155 -12.85 5.51 -8.28
C ALA A 155 -13.76 4.28 -8.38
N ILE A 156 -14.77 4.20 -7.52
CA ILE A 156 -15.81 3.18 -7.61
C ILE A 156 -17.18 3.83 -7.81
N THR A 157 -18.04 3.13 -8.53
CA THR A 157 -19.47 3.40 -8.63
C THR A 157 -20.22 2.13 -8.22
N LYS A 158 -21.54 2.16 -8.26
CA LYS A 158 -22.37 0.97 -8.00
C LYS A 158 -21.94 -0.25 -8.84
N ASN A 159 -21.50 -0.03 -10.09
CA ASN A 159 -21.27 -1.12 -11.04
C ASN A 159 -19.87 -1.14 -11.66
N TYR A 160 -19.01 -0.16 -11.36
CA TYR A 160 -17.73 0.01 -12.04
C TYR A 160 -16.63 0.43 -11.09
N THR A 161 -15.45 -0.15 -11.29
CA THR A 161 -14.18 0.41 -10.84
C THR A 161 -13.54 1.16 -12.01
N ILE A 162 -13.08 2.39 -11.77
CA ILE A 162 -12.55 3.30 -12.77
C ILE A 162 -11.09 3.57 -12.43
N PHE A 163 -10.20 3.24 -13.37
CA PHE A 163 -8.76 3.47 -13.27
C PHE A 163 -8.35 4.63 -14.17
N PRO A 164 -7.76 5.70 -13.63
CA PRO A 164 -7.25 6.80 -14.44
C PRO A 164 -5.88 6.44 -15.03
N ASP A 165 -5.82 6.20 -16.34
CA ASP A 165 -4.57 6.03 -17.09
C ASP A 165 -3.89 7.40 -17.30
N LEU A 166 -2.98 7.76 -16.40
CA LEU A 166 -2.35 9.07 -16.30
C LEU A 166 -0.90 9.04 -16.83
N PRO A 167 -0.32 10.20 -17.22
CA PRO A 167 0.98 10.23 -17.91
C PRO A 167 2.20 9.94 -17.03
N LEU A 168 2.04 9.65 -15.73
CA LEU A 168 3.16 9.25 -14.88
C LEU A 168 3.46 7.76 -15.08
N VAL A 169 4.49 7.47 -15.87
CA VAL A 169 4.85 6.12 -16.32
C VAL A 169 6.18 5.68 -15.72
N PHE A 170 6.35 4.37 -15.59
CA PHE A 170 7.64 3.79 -15.25
C PHE A 170 8.46 3.60 -16.52
N ASP A 171 9.31 4.57 -16.83
CA ASP A 171 10.23 4.52 -17.97
C ASP A 171 11.62 4.06 -17.51
N PHE A 172 11.89 2.77 -17.68
CA PHE A 172 13.15 2.18 -17.28
C PHE A 172 14.32 2.65 -18.14
N GLU A 173 14.07 2.99 -19.42
CA GLU A 173 15.12 3.48 -20.32
C GLU A 173 15.56 4.89 -19.90
N SER A 174 14.61 5.80 -19.65
CA SER A 174 14.93 7.15 -19.14
C SER A 174 15.62 7.10 -17.77
N MET A 175 15.20 6.19 -16.88
CA MET A 175 15.84 6.01 -15.57
C MET A 175 17.30 5.55 -15.69
N MET A 176 17.62 4.63 -16.62
CA MET A 176 19.00 4.20 -16.87
C MET A 176 19.84 5.26 -17.59
N ALA A 177 19.23 6.07 -18.45
CA ALA A 177 19.92 7.16 -19.17
C ALA A 177 20.21 8.38 -18.27
N GLY A 178 19.59 8.45 -17.08
CA GLY A 178 19.68 9.62 -16.19
C GLY A 178 18.92 10.84 -16.72
N GLU A 179 17.91 10.62 -17.57
CA GLU A 179 17.11 11.67 -18.22
C GLU A 179 15.81 12.00 -17.46
N GLY A 180 15.78 11.69 -16.15
CA GLY A 180 14.61 11.86 -15.27
C GLY A 180 14.35 13.28 -14.80
#